data_AF-A0A2K9EW41-F1
#
_entry.id   AF-A0A2K9EW41-F1
#
_cell.length_a   1.000
_cell.length_b   1.000
_cell.length_c   1.000
_cell.angle_alpha   90.00
_cell.angle_beta   90.00
_cell.angle_gamma   90.00
#
_symmetry.space_group_name_H-M   'P 1'
#
loop_
_entity.id
_entity.type
_entity.pdbx_description
1 polymer ?
#
loop_
_entity_poly.entity_id
_entity_poly.type
_entity_poly.pdbx_seq_one_letter_code
_entity_poly.pdbx_strand_id
1 'polypeptide(L)'
;MLRWTARRSAARRKGYSFAVPAEVLPRRLIHLGSAKSVLTPLGQQVRVAGTMEFDLDADRFRQHRVEAIVAAARPYLPAADWDRREQEWVGPRPMTPDGLPLIGALPGHPGVLLATGHNMLGLMLAPATGRLVADLATRPDPPARAALFAPSRAARRVRATAR
;
A
#
# COMPACT_ATOMS: atom_id res chain seq x y z
N MET A 1 -2.05 28.02 13.79
CA MET A 1 -1.11 27.59 12.72
C MET A 1 -0.47 26.27 13.16
N LEU A 2 -1.04 25.13 12.77
CA LEU A 2 -0.56 23.82 13.24
C LEU A 2 0.71 23.40 12.49
N ARG A 3 1.84 23.44 13.19
CA ARG A 3 3.09 22.83 12.75
C ARG A 3 2.95 21.31 12.84
N TRP A 4 2.63 20.69 11.70
CA TRP A 4 2.92 19.27 11.47
C TRP A 4 4.44 19.14 11.29
N THR A 5 5.22 19.34 12.36
CA THR A 5 6.62 18.94 12.33
C THR A 5 6.63 17.42 12.32
N ALA A 6 6.66 16.85 11.12
CA ALA A 6 7.20 15.53 10.83
C ALA A 6 8.71 15.54 11.16
N ARG A 7 9.06 15.85 12.40
CA ARG A 7 10.42 15.75 12.95
C ARG A 7 10.49 14.43 13.68
N ARG A 8 10.50 13.36 12.88
CA ARG A 8 11.14 12.07 13.11
C ARG A 8 10.98 11.36 11.77
N SER A 9 12.12 11.13 11.13
CA SER A 9 12.34 10.44 9.87
C SER A 9 11.73 9.03 9.91
N ALA A 10 10.41 8.94 9.76
CA ALA A 10 9.75 7.67 9.52
C ALA A 10 10.15 7.24 8.11
N ALA A 11 10.99 6.20 8.02
CA ALA A 11 11.30 5.57 6.75
C ALA A 11 9.99 5.32 5.99
N ARG A 12 9.88 5.90 4.80
CA ARG A 12 8.76 5.68 3.91
C ARG A 12 8.88 4.23 3.42
N ARG A 13 7.75 3.54 3.44
CA ARG A 13 7.69 2.19 2.91
C ARG A 13 7.41 2.29 1.43
N LYS A 14 8.14 1.54 0.63
CA LYS A 14 7.93 1.41 -0.81
C LYS A 14 7.92 -0.05 -1.22
N GLY A 15 7.26 -0.35 -2.32
CA GLY A 15 7.25 -1.69 -2.91
C GLY A 15 7.54 -1.63 -4.39
N TYR A 16 7.98 -2.75 -4.95
CA TYR A 16 8.39 -2.85 -6.34
C TYR A 16 7.37 -3.69 -7.12
N SER A 17 7.24 -3.40 -8.42
CA SER A 17 6.57 -4.31 -9.34
C SER A 17 7.12 -4.18 -10.75
N PHE A 18 6.92 -5.23 -11.53
CA PHE A 18 7.25 -5.29 -12.95
C PHE A 18 6.31 -6.28 -13.62
N ALA A 19 6.23 -6.26 -14.95
CA ALA A 19 5.50 -7.25 -15.73
C ALA A 19 6.46 -8.21 -16.43
N VAL A 20 6.07 -9.48 -16.52
CA VAL A 20 6.84 -10.54 -17.17
C VAL A 20 5.95 -11.21 -18.21
N PRO A 21 6.37 -11.28 -19.48
CA PRO A 21 5.67 -12.07 -20.49
C PRO A 21 5.59 -13.55 -20.09
N ALA A 22 4.44 -14.17 -20.33
CA ALA A 22 4.26 -15.59 -20.09
C ALA A 22 3.21 -16.15 -21.04
N GLU A 23 3.51 -17.26 -21.71
CA GLU A 23 2.55 -17.95 -22.59
C GLU A 23 1.41 -18.59 -21.78
N VAL A 24 1.75 -19.12 -20.60
CA VAL A 24 0.79 -19.72 -19.67
C VAL A 24 0.58 -18.79 -18.49
N LEU A 25 -0.60 -18.17 -18.44
CA LEU A 25 -0.99 -17.26 -17.36
C LEU A 25 -1.75 -17.99 -16.25
N PRO A 26 -1.51 -17.62 -14.97
CA PRO A 26 -2.37 -18.07 -13.89
C PRO A 26 -3.79 -17.51 -14.09
N ARG A 27 -4.82 -18.33 -13.85
CA ARG A 27 -6.23 -17.89 -13.98
C ARG A 27 -6.67 -16.90 -12.90
N ARG A 28 -5.91 -16.81 -11.81
CA ARG A 28 -6.21 -15.98 -10.64
C ARG A 28 -4.90 -15.40 -10.12
N LEU A 29 -5.03 -14.37 -9.29
CA LEU A 29 -3.91 -13.85 -8.51
C LEU A 29 -3.37 -14.96 -7.59
N ILE A 30 -2.05 -15.07 -7.51
CA ILE A 30 -1.34 -16.02 -6.64
C ILE A 30 -0.50 -15.22 -5.64
N HIS A 31 -0.71 -15.45 -4.36
CA HIS A 31 0.14 -14.92 -3.30
C HIS A 31 1.19 -15.96 -2.91
N LEU A 32 2.46 -15.68 -3.24
CA LEU A 32 3.59 -16.50 -2.86
C LEU A 32 4.13 -16.06 -1.50
N GLY A 33 3.61 -16.67 -0.43
CA GLY A 33 3.95 -16.28 0.95
C GLY A 33 5.43 -16.47 1.33
N SER A 34 6.11 -17.46 0.76
CA SER A 34 7.55 -17.71 0.92
C SER A 34 8.39 -16.69 0.16
N ALA A 35 8.08 -16.47 -1.12
CA ALA A 35 8.77 -15.53 -2.00
C ALA A 35 8.40 -14.05 -1.75
N LYS A 36 7.50 -13.78 -0.79
CA LYS A 36 7.01 -12.43 -0.44
C LYS A 36 6.59 -11.61 -1.66
N SER A 37 5.95 -12.28 -2.61
CA SER A 37 5.59 -11.76 -3.91
C SER A 37 4.18 -12.16 -4.28
N VAL A 38 3.55 -11.35 -5.13
CA VAL A 38 2.21 -11.58 -5.66
C VAL A 38 2.29 -11.59 -7.17
N LEU A 39 1.70 -12.62 -7.78
CA LEU A 39 1.60 -12.81 -9.21
C LEU A 39 0.18 -12.48 -9.64
N THR A 40 0.02 -11.49 -10.52
CA THR A 40 -1.29 -11.05 -11.01
C THR A 40 -1.33 -11.17 -12.52
N PRO A 41 -2.23 -11.99 -13.12
CA PRO A 41 -2.40 -12.00 -14.57
C PRO A 41 -2.89 -10.61 -15.04
N LEU A 42 -2.21 -10.04 -16.02
CA LEU A 42 -2.47 -8.70 -16.56
C LEU A 42 -2.28 -8.72 -18.08
N GLY A 43 -3.39 -8.82 -18.83
CA GLY A 43 -3.32 -8.97 -20.29
C GLY A 43 -2.60 -10.27 -20.67
N GLN A 44 -1.53 -10.16 -21.47
CA GLN A 44 -0.68 -11.28 -21.90
C GLN A 44 0.59 -11.45 -21.03
N GLN A 45 0.58 -10.88 -19.83
CA GLN A 45 1.72 -10.84 -18.93
C GLN A 45 1.30 -11.19 -17.51
N VAL A 46 2.28 -11.49 -16.66
CA VAL A 46 2.11 -11.56 -15.23
C VAL A 46 2.77 -10.34 -14.59
N ARG A 47 1.98 -9.51 -13.89
CA ARG A 47 2.52 -8.50 -12.99
C ARG A 47 3.04 -9.20 -11.73
N VAL A 48 4.32 -9.07 -11.49
CA VAL A 48 4.99 -9.51 -10.28
C VAL A 48 5.16 -8.30 -9.37
N ALA A 49 4.56 -8.32 -8.19
CA ALA A 49 4.71 -7.29 -7.18
C ALA A 49 5.35 -7.89 -5.94
N GLY A 50 6.38 -7.24 -5.39
CA GLY A 50 7.18 -7.83 -4.34
C GLY A 50 7.99 -6.83 -3.52
N THR A 51 8.40 -7.36 -2.38
CA THR A 51 9.15 -6.75 -1.27
C THR A 51 8.60 -5.44 -0.71
N MET A 52 9.04 -5.15 0.51
CA MET A 52 8.85 -3.88 1.17
C MET A 52 10.22 -3.36 1.55
N GLU A 53 10.52 -2.15 1.12
CA GLU A 53 11.74 -1.45 1.49
C GLU A 53 11.40 -0.24 2.38
N PHE A 54 12.24 -0.04 3.39
CA PHE A 54 12.23 1.15 4.22
C PHE A 54 13.31 2.10 3.69
N ASP A 55 12.88 3.25 3.17
CA ASP A 55 13.77 4.28 2.64
C ASP A 55 13.17 5.67 2.94
N LEU A 56 13.99 6.68 3.17
CA LEU A 56 13.49 8.05 3.30
C LEU A 56 12.98 8.59 1.96
N ASP A 57 13.54 8.08 0.86
CA ASP A 57 13.15 8.38 -0.51
C ASP A 57 12.27 7.24 -1.05
N ALA A 58 10.96 7.51 -1.15
CA ALA A 58 9.98 6.53 -1.61
C ALA A 58 10.06 6.24 -3.11
N ASP A 59 10.70 7.13 -3.87
CA ASP A 59 10.75 7.10 -5.34
C ASP A 59 12.11 6.60 -5.84
N ARG A 60 13.13 6.58 -4.98
CA ARG A 60 14.43 5.98 -5.30
C ARG A 60 14.30 4.51 -5.69
N PHE A 61 14.54 4.25 -6.96
CA PHE A 61 14.56 2.90 -7.51
C PHE A 61 15.89 2.18 -7.22
N ARG A 62 15.86 0.86 -7.01
CA ARG A 62 17.04 0.03 -6.74
C ARG A 62 16.95 -1.32 -7.48
N GLN A 63 17.81 -1.51 -8.48
CA GLN A 63 17.79 -2.71 -9.33
C GLN A 63 17.89 -4.02 -8.56
N HIS A 64 18.79 -4.11 -7.57
CA HIS A 64 18.99 -5.33 -6.79
C HIS A 64 17.72 -5.81 -6.04
N ARG A 65 16.75 -4.91 -5.79
CA ARG A 65 15.46 -5.30 -5.20
C ARG A 65 14.60 -6.06 -6.19
N VAL A 66 14.62 -5.65 -7.46
CA VAL A 66 13.93 -6.35 -8.54
C VAL A 66 14.57 -7.72 -8.76
N GLU A 67 15.91 -7.78 -8.82
CA GLU A 67 16.66 -9.04 -8.98
C GLU A 67 16.34 -10.04 -7.87
N ALA A 68 16.24 -9.58 -6.62
CA ALA A 68 15.84 -10.43 -5.49
C ALA A 68 14.40 -10.98 -5.64
N ILE A 69 13.46 -10.17 -6.15
CA ILE A 69 12.09 -10.63 -6.43
C ILE A 69 12.10 -11.66 -7.56
N VAL A 70 12.87 -11.43 -8.63
CA VAL A 70 13.02 -12.38 -9.74
C VAL A 70 13.56 -13.71 -9.23
N ALA A 71 14.66 -13.70 -8.47
CA ALA A 71 15.27 -14.91 -7.92
C ALA A 71 14.27 -15.71 -7.05
N ALA A 72 13.46 -15.03 -6.25
CA ALA A 72 12.49 -15.67 -5.37
C ALA A 72 11.23 -16.18 -6.11
N ALA A 73 10.75 -15.46 -7.13
CA ALA A 73 9.50 -15.77 -7.82
C ALA A 73 9.67 -16.69 -9.04
N ARG A 74 10.85 -16.70 -9.68
CA ARG A 74 11.15 -17.50 -10.88
C ARG A 74 10.80 -18.99 -10.76
N PRO A 75 11.06 -19.70 -9.65
CA PRO A 75 10.69 -21.10 -9.51
C PRO A 75 9.18 -21.39 -9.63
N TYR A 76 8.33 -20.37 -9.43
CA TYR A 76 6.87 -20.50 -9.46
C TYR A 76 6.25 -20.16 -10.82
N LEU A 77 7.02 -19.57 -11.74
CA LEU A 77 6.63 -19.33 -13.14
C LEU A 77 7.81 -19.69 -14.07
N PRO A 78 8.13 -20.99 -14.21
CA PRO A 78 9.31 -21.42 -14.96
C PRO A 78 9.21 -21.12 -16.47
N ALA A 79 8.01 -21.06 -17.02
CA ALA A 79 7.74 -20.78 -18.43
C ALA A 79 7.61 -19.28 -18.76
N ALA A 80 7.80 -18.39 -17.78
CA ALA A 80 7.77 -16.94 -18.02
C ALA A 80 9.13 -16.44 -18.51
N ASP A 81 9.12 -15.43 -19.39
CA ASP A 81 10.32 -14.81 -19.93
C ASP A 81 10.79 -13.67 -19.01
N TRP A 82 11.50 -14.06 -17.95
CA TRP A 82 12.01 -13.15 -16.92
C TRP A 82 13.05 -12.15 -17.43
N ASP A 83 13.71 -12.45 -18.55
CA ASP A 83 14.73 -11.59 -19.16
C ASP A 83 14.09 -10.49 -20.00
N ARG A 84 12.87 -10.71 -20.51
CA ARG A 84 12.04 -9.69 -21.19
C ARG A 84 11.05 -8.97 -20.26
N ARG A 85 11.29 -8.96 -18.96
CA ARG A 85 10.46 -8.19 -18.02
C ARG A 85 10.50 -6.70 -18.36
N GLU A 86 9.40 -6.02 -18.07
CA GLU A 86 9.20 -4.61 -18.42
C GLU A 86 8.44 -3.87 -17.31
N GLN A 87 8.34 -2.54 -17.45
CA GLN A 87 7.58 -1.69 -16.52
C GLN A 87 8.05 -1.85 -15.06
N GLU A 88 9.37 -1.95 -14.85
CA GLU A 88 9.95 -1.93 -13.51
C GLU A 88 9.64 -0.59 -12.83
N TRP A 89 9.00 -0.66 -11.67
CA TRP A 89 8.51 0.51 -10.95
C TRP A 89 8.68 0.30 -9.44
N VAL A 90 8.89 1.40 -8.74
CA VAL A 90 8.82 1.49 -7.28
C VAL A 90 7.80 2.56 -6.90
N GLY A 91 7.04 2.32 -5.83
CA GLY A 91 6.12 3.33 -5.34
C GLY A 91 5.81 3.26 -3.86
N PRO A 92 5.33 4.38 -3.29
CA PRO A 92 5.04 4.50 -1.86
C PRO A 92 3.91 3.58 -1.41
N ARG A 93 4.04 3.07 -0.20
CA ARG A 93 3.02 2.33 0.55
C ARG A 93 2.63 3.17 1.76
N PRO A 94 1.59 4.02 1.68
CA PRO A 94 1.17 4.83 2.81
C PRO A 94 0.65 3.91 3.92
N MET A 95 1.40 3.84 5.01
CA MET A 95 1.12 2.94 6.13
C MET A 95 0.99 3.72 7.44
N THR A 96 0.06 3.26 8.26
CA THR A 96 -0.11 3.70 9.64
C THR A 96 0.59 2.73 10.59
N PRO A 97 0.97 3.16 11.81
CA PRO A 97 1.63 2.27 12.78
C PRO A 97 0.78 1.08 13.22
N ASP A 98 -0.54 1.19 13.20
CA ASP A 98 -1.48 0.12 13.55
C ASP A 98 -1.94 -0.72 12.34
N GLY A 99 -1.48 -0.38 11.13
CA GLY A 99 -1.84 -1.06 9.89
C GLY A 99 -3.27 -0.80 9.39
N LEU A 100 -4.04 0.05 10.07
CA LEU A 100 -5.42 0.40 9.69
C LEU A 100 -5.46 1.75 8.94
N PRO A 101 -6.32 1.93 7.93
CA PRO A 101 -6.41 3.20 7.20
C PRO A 101 -6.95 4.33 8.10
N LEU A 102 -6.55 5.58 7.83
CA LEU A 102 -7.12 6.78 8.44
C LEU A 102 -8.24 7.28 7.53
N ILE A 103 -9.49 7.15 7.97
CA ILE A 103 -10.70 7.56 7.25
C ILE A 103 -11.58 8.37 8.20
N GLY A 104 -11.83 9.65 7.89
CA GLY A 104 -12.66 10.53 8.71
C GLY A 104 -12.16 11.97 8.78
N ALA A 105 -12.79 12.77 9.63
CA ALA A 105 -12.44 14.18 9.80
C ALA A 105 -10.99 14.36 10.28
N LEU A 106 -10.30 15.34 9.68
CA LEU A 106 -8.97 15.74 10.10
C LEU A 106 -9.06 16.45 11.48
N PRO A 107 -8.28 16.03 12.50
CA PRO A 107 -8.34 16.66 13.82
C PRO A 107 -8.04 18.16 13.75
N GLY A 108 -8.94 18.97 14.30
CA GLY A 108 -8.87 20.43 14.24
C GLY A 108 -9.46 21.06 12.96
N HIS A 109 -9.88 20.25 11.99
CA HIS A 109 -10.44 20.69 10.71
C HIS A 109 -11.63 19.79 10.30
N PRO A 110 -12.81 19.93 10.94
CA PRO A 110 -13.93 19.00 10.74
C PRO A 110 -14.51 19.00 9.32
N GLY A 111 -14.33 20.09 8.55
CA GLY A 111 -14.73 20.17 7.14
C GLY A 111 -13.77 19.49 6.15
N VAL A 112 -12.68 18.88 6.62
CA VAL A 112 -11.70 18.18 5.79
C VAL A 112 -11.71 16.70 6.13
N LEU A 113 -12.07 15.86 5.17
CA LEU A 113 -12.01 14.41 5.31
C LEU A 113 -10.68 13.86 4.80
N LEU A 114 -10.09 12.95 5.57
CA LEU A 114 -8.91 12.18 5.21
C LEU A 114 -9.34 10.76 4.81
N ALA A 115 -8.69 10.19 3.79
CA ALA A 115 -8.80 8.79 3.41
C ALA A 115 -7.44 8.30 2.91
N THR A 116 -6.61 7.77 3.81
CA THR A 116 -5.24 7.36 3.50
C THR A 116 -4.79 6.18 4.36
N GLY A 117 -3.55 5.72 4.19
CA GLY A 117 -2.95 4.70 5.06
C GLY A 117 -3.37 3.27 4.73
N HIS A 118 -3.90 3.02 3.54
CA HIS A 118 -4.40 1.71 3.09
C HIS A 118 -3.30 0.67 2.79
N ASN A 119 -2.04 1.00 3.04
CA ASN A 119 -0.93 0.07 2.87
C ASN A 119 -0.87 -0.52 1.43
N MET A 120 -0.63 -1.82 1.27
CA MET A 120 -0.69 -2.51 -0.02
C MET A 120 -2.11 -2.74 -0.55
N LEU A 121 -3.14 -2.43 0.24
CA LEU A 121 -4.53 -2.83 -0.03
C LEU A 121 -5.39 -1.70 -0.59
N GLY A 122 -4.80 -0.56 -0.96
CA GLY A 122 -5.51 0.63 -1.43
C GLY A 122 -6.54 0.34 -2.53
N LEU A 123 -6.14 -0.37 -3.58
CA LEU A 123 -7.04 -0.71 -4.70
C LEU A 123 -8.20 -1.61 -4.26
N MET A 124 -7.90 -2.62 -3.43
CA MET A 124 -8.91 -3.56 -2.91
C MET A 124 -9.92 -2.84 -2.00
N LEU A 125 -9.45 -1.90 -1.17
CA LEU A 125 -10.27 -1.19 -0.19
C LEU A 125 -10.91 0.09 -0.73
N ALA A 126 -10.57 0.52 -1.95
CA ALA A 126 -11.04 1.78 -2.52
C ALA A 126 -12.57 1.88 -2.59
N PRO A 127 -13.34 0.87 -3.06
CA PRO A 127 -14.79 0.99 -3.14
C PRO A 127 -15.45 1.15 -1.76
N ALA A 128 -15.02 0.34 -0.78
CA ALA A 128 -15.53 0.42 0.59
C ALA A 128 -15.15 1.74 1.27
N THR A 129 -13.93 2.23 1.03
CA THR A 129 -13.46 3.53 1.54
C THR A 129 -14.28 4.66 0.93
N GLY A 130 -14.49 4.65 -0.39
CA GLY A 130 -15.29 5.67 -1.08
C GLY A 130 -16.71 5.75 -0.53
N ARG A 131 -17.35 4.59 -0.30
CA ARG A 131 -18.68 4.55 0.33
C ARG A 131 -18.68 5.15 1.74
N LEU A 132 -17.69 4.80 2.56
CA LEU A 132 -17.57 5.33 3.92
C LEU A 132 -17.33 6.84 3.92
N VAL A 133 -16.48 7.35 3.02
CA VAL A 133 -16.23 8.79 2.85
C VAL A 133 -17.49 9.51 2.42
N ALA A 134 -18.26 8.96 1.47
CA ALA A 134 -19.54 9.52 1.06
C ALA A 134 -20.54 9.58 2.24
N ASP A 135 -20.68 8.47 2.98
CA ASP A 135 -21.54 8.44 4.17
C ASP A 135 -21.11 9.49 5.22
N LEU A 136 -19.80 9.66 5.46
CA LEU A 136 -19.25 10.67 6.37
C LEU A 136 -19.48 12.11 5.90
N ALA A 137 -19.55 12.33 4.59
CA ALA A 137 -19.74 13.66 4.02
C ALA A 137 -21.21 14.10 4.02
N THR A 138 -22.16 13.16 3.88
CA THR A 138 -23.56 13.50 3.58
C THR A 138 -24.56 13.09 4.65
N ARG A 139 -24.19 12.21 5.60
CA ARG A 139 -25.13 11.70 6.59
C ARG A 139 -24.95 12.39 7.94
N PRO A 140 -26.04 12.79 8.61
CA PRO A 140 -25.97 13.31 9.99
C PRO A 140 -25.42 12.27 10.98
N ASP A 141 -25.72 10.98 10.74
CA ASP A 141 -25.27 9.85 11.55
C ASP A 141 -24.54 8.81 10.67
N PRO A 142 -23.19 8.88 10.57
CA PRO A 142 -22.41 7.94 9.80
C PRO A 142 -22.27 6.58 10.53
N PRO A 143 -21.97 5.48 9.81
CA PRO A 143 -21.85 4.15 10.41
C PRO A 143 -20.86 4.12 11.59
N ALA A 144 -21.26 3.54 12.73
CA ALA A 144 -20.43 3.46 13.94
C ALA A 144 -19.01 2.90 13.71
N ARG A 145 -18.86 1.96 12.75
CA ARG A 145 -17.57 1.42 12.31
C ARG A 145 -16.59 2.47 11.80
N ALA A 146 -17.05 3.65 11.38
CA ALA A 146 -16.20 4.76 10.98
C ALA A 146 -15.24 5.19 12.10
N ALA A 147 -15.68 5.08 13.37
CA ALA A 147 -14.86 5.43 14.53
C ALA A 147 -13.58 4.59 14.64
N LEU A 148 -13.59 3.35 14.14
CA LEU A 148 -12.41 2.47 14.11
C LEU A 148 -11.30 3.00 13.19
N PHE A 149 -11.69 3.78 12.17
CA PHE A 149 -10.77 4.36 11.18
C PHE A 149 -10.55 5.86 11.38
N ALA A 150 -11.13 6.46 12.42
CA ALA A 150 -11.02 7.90 12.68
C ALA A 150 -9.54 8.34 12.80
N PRO A 151 -9.11 9.43 12.12
CA PRO A 151 -7.74 9.92 12.20
C PRO A 151 -7.29 10.32 13.62
N SER A 152 -8.24 10.73 14.48
CA SER A 152 -8.00 11.10 15.89
C SER A 152 -7.36 9.98 16.71
N ARG A 153 -7.53 8.70 16.33
CA ARG A 153 -6.91 7.57 17.04
C ARG A 153 -5.38 7.59 16.93
N ALA A 154 -4.83 8.12 15.82
CA ALA A 154 -3.39 8.23 15.63
C ALA A 154 -2.79 9.33 16.52
N ALA A 155 -3.54 10.41 16.78
CA ALA A 155 -3.13 11.50 17.66
C ALA A 155 -3.04 11.08 19.14
N ARG A 156 -3.87 10.13 19.59
CA ARG A 156 -3.85 9.62 20.97
C ARG A 156 -2.56 8.87 21.32
N ARG A 157 -1.92 8.18 20.36
CA ARG A 157 -0.72 7.37 20.65
C ARG A 157 0.56 8.19 20.77
N VAL A 158 0.66 9.32 20.06
CA VAL A 158 1.84 10.21 20.13
C VAL A 158 2.06 10.76 21.54
N ARG A 159 1.00 10.95 22.33
CA ARG A 159 1.09 11.44 23.71
C ARG A 159 1.46 10.36 24.74
N ALA A 160 1.18 9.09 24.46
CA ALA A 160 1.42 8.00 25.40
C ALA A 160 2.88 7.54 25.44
N THR A 161 3.63 7.73 24.35
CA THR A 161 5.06 7.38 24.24
C THR A 161 6.01 8.54 24.55
N ALA A 162 5.49 9.64 25.10
CA ALA A 162 6.26 10.83 25.48
C ALA A 162 6.38 10.99 27.01
N ARG A 163 6.16 9.91 27.76
CA ARG A 163 6.47 9.79 29.19
C ARG A 163 7.61 8.81 29.39
#